data_AF-A0A971YWW4-F1
#
_entry.id   AF-A0A971YWW4-F1
#
_cell.length_a   1.000
_cell.length_b   1.000
_cell.length_c   1.000
_cell.angle_alpha   90.00
_cell.angle_beta   90.00
_cell.angle_gamma   90.00
#
_symmetry.space_group_name_H-M   'P 1'
#
loop_
_entity.id
_entity.type
_entity.pdbx_description
1 polymer ?
#
loop_
_entity_poly.entity_id
_entity_poly.type
_entity_poly.pdbx_seq_one_letter_code
_entity_poly.pdbx_strand_id
1 'polypeptide(L)'
;TCGICHGRTFNWNTGSGKHVELAFTQGQGSAAHGVKDMPSYHYQMGFACQDCHFMDNTKHDYEAATPEQIAANPACSPCHDAKSIGALIESVKKETTAAIAKLQPRLEKAKAYVDKNPANAEAKQLYTQAKAGVTFIENDFSHGVHNPQFAAYLLDRSNDLLDQFEKKFK
;
A
#
# COMPACT_ATOMS: atom_id res chain seq x y z
N THR A 1 8.13 -7.00 -18.80
CA THR A 1 7.94 -7.35 -17.37
C THR A 1 6.59 -6.83 -16.92
N CYS A 2 5.99 -7.40 -15.87
CA CYS A 2 4.66 -6.99 -15.37
C CYS A 2 4.59 -5.48 -15.04
N GLY A 3 5.69 -4.94 -14.52
CA GLY A 3 5.85 -3.54 -14.15
C GLY A 3 5.72 -2.51 -15.28
N ILE A 4 5.72 -2.92 -16.56
CA ILE A 4 5.45 -1.98 -17.67
C ILE A 4 4.03 -1.41 -17.54
N CYS A 5 3.07 -2.23 -17.12
CA CYS A 5 1.67 -1.84 -16.95
C CYS A 5 1.28 -1.64 -15.48
N HIS A 6 1.88 -2.42 -14.58
CA HIS A 6 1.63 -2.46 -13.13
C HIS A 6 2.71 -1.75 -12.30
N GLY A 7 3.43 -0.82 -12.91
CA GLY A 7 4.48 -0.02 -12.26
C GLY A 7 4.32 1.47 -12.52
N ARG A 8 3.07 1.92 -12.65
CA ARG A 8 2.79 3.34 -12.89
C ARG A 8 3.28 4.14 -11.69
N THR A 9 3.93 5.27 -11.97
CA THR A 9 4.38 6.19 -10.92
C THR A 9 3.18 6.76 -10.17
N PHE A 10 3.21 6.67 -8.85
CA PHE A 10 2.22 7.31 -8.00
C PHE A 10 2.49 8.82 -7.92
N ASN A 11 1.47 9.65 -8.16
CA ASN A 11 1.60 11.09 -8.04
C ASN A 11 1.26 11.54 -6.62
N TRP A 12 2.31 11.73 -5.82
CA TRP A 12 2.22 12.20 -4.44
C TRP A 12 1.71 13.64 -4.27
N ASN A 13 1.78 14.48 -5.31
CA ASN A 13 1.24 15.85 -5.24
C ASN A 13 -0.29 15.85 -5.23
N THR A 14 -0.90 14.91 -5.95
CA THR A 14 -2.35 14.81 -6.11
C THR A 14 -2.95 13.62 -5.35
N GLY A 15 -2.11 12.74 -4.82
CA GLY A 15 -2.54 11.46 -4.22
C GLY A 15 -3.25 10.59 -5.25
N SER A 16 -2.72 10.48 -6.47
CA SER A 16 -3.37 9.76 -7.56
C SER A 16 -2.42 8.83 -8.31
N GLY A 17 -2.91 7.68 -8.70
CA GLY A 17 -2.22 6.66 -9.48
C GLY A 17 -3.01 5.38 -9.38
N LYS A 18 -3.00 4.55 -10.43
CA LYS A 18 -3.65 3.23 -10.43
C LYS A 18 -2.67 2.21 -10.94
N HIS A 19 -2.80 0.96 -10.49
CA HIS A 19 -1.86 -0.10 -10.86
C HIS A 19 -0.43 0.28 -10.51
N VAL A 20 -0.24 0.52 -9.21
CA VAL A 20 1.02 0.95 -8.61
C VAL A 20 1.74 -0.20 -7.92
N GLU A 21 1.46 -1.45 -8.33
CA GLU A 21 1.88 -2.66 -7.62
C GLU A 21 3.41 -2.78 -7.53
N LEU A 22 4.13 -2.53 -8.64
CA LEU A 22 5.58 -2.49 -8.62
C LEU A 22 6.10 -1.31 -7.80
N ALA A 23 5.50 -0.12 -7.91
CA ALA A 23 5.92 1.04 -7.13
C ALA A 23 5.73 0.82 -5.62
N PHE A 24 4.65 0.15 -5.22
CA PHE A 24 4.37 -0.20 -3.84
C PHE A 24 5.30 -1.29 -3.31
N THR A 25 5.54 -2.33 -4.12
CA THR A 25 6.51 -3.40 -3.83
C THR A 25 7.93 -2.83 -3.66
N GLN A 26 8.32 -1.89 -4.53
CA GLN A 26 9.57 -1.13 -4.43
C GLN A 26 9.60 -0.13 -3.28
N GLY A 27 8.45 0.12 -2.64
CA GLY A 27 8.29 1.11 -1.59
C GLY A 27 8.66 2.50 -2.06
N GLN A 28 8.23 2.88 -3.26
CA GLN A 28 8.51 4.17 -3.87
C GLN A 28 7.92 5.29 -3.02
N GLY A 29 8.78 5.97 -2.27
CA GLY A 29 8.44 7.15 -1.49
C GLY A 29 8.48 8.43 -2.32
N SER A 30 8.57 9.54 -1.61
CA SER A 30 8.78 10.87 -2.15
C SER A 30 9.38 11.77 -1.08
N ALA A 31 10.69 12.01 -1.20
CA ALA A 31 11.42 12.90 -0.28
C ALA A 31 10.82 14.32 -0.24
N ALA A 32 10.33 14.82 -1.38
CA ALA A 32 9.65 16.12 -1.48
C ALA A 32 8.38 16.21 -0.61
N HIS A 33 7.77 15.06 -0.29
CA HIS A 33 6.58 14.96 0.56
C HIS A 33 6.87 14.29 1.92
N GLY A 34 8.15 14.12 2.27
CA GLY A 34 8.56 13.48 3.52
C GLY A 34 8.19 12.00 3.61
N VAL A 35 8.02 11.33 2.46
CA VAL A 35 7.77 9.89 2.38
C VAL A 35 9.10 9.20 2.06
N LYS A 36 9.61 8.38 2.97
CA LYS A 36 10.86 7.62 2.72
C LYS A 36 10.62 6.46 1.76
N ASP A 37 11.65 6.13 0.98
CA ASP A 37 11.69 4.87 0.23
C ASP A 37 11.82 3.70 1.21
N MET A 38 11.01 2.67 1.00
CA MET A 38 10.95 1.48 1.87
C MET A 38 10.63 0.21 1.07
N PRO A 39 11.59 -0.32 0.30
CA PRO A 39 11.36 -1.53 -0.49
C PRO A 39 10.95 -2.71 0.39
N SER A 40 10.06 -3.56 -0.12
CA SER A 40 9.65 -4.77 0.60
C SER A 40 10.81 -5.76 0.71
N TYR A 41 10.80 -6.62 1.73
CA TYR A 41 11.85 -7.64 1.87
C TYR A 41 11.92 -8.57 0.66
N HIS A 42 10.77 -8.96 0.09
CA HIS A 42 10.74 -9.79 -1.12
C HIS A 42 11.39 -9.09 -2.31
N TYR A 43 11.13 -7.81 -2.51
CA TYR A 43 11.81 -7.03 -3.53
C TYR A 43 13.33 -6.96 -3.32
N GLN A 44 13.76 -6.73 -2.07
CA GLN A 44 15.18 -6.67 -1.71
C GLN A 44 15.90 -8.02 -1.92
N MET A 45 15.18 -9.13 -1.76
CA MET A 45 15.68 -10.48 -2.04
C MET A 45 15.65 -10.85 -3.53
N GLY A 46 15.16 -9.95 -4.39
CA GLY A 46 15.12 -10.15 -5.85
C GLY A 46 13.89 -10.89 -6.36
N PHE A 47 12.87 -11.13 -5.52
CA PHE A 47 11.60 -11.67 -5.99
C PHE A 47 10.86 -10.65 -6.84
N ALA A 48 10.30 -11.14 -7.94
CA ALA A 48 9.51 -10.41 -8.90
C ALA A 48 8.06 -10.92 -8.94
N CYS A 49 7.19 -10.19 -9.62
CA CYS A 49 5.75 -10.47 -9.66
C CYS A 49 5.45 -11.93 -10.08
N GLN A 50 6.16 -12.44 -11.08
CA GLN A 50 5.96 -13.80 -11.58
C GLN A 50 6.29 -14.89 -10.56
N ASP A 51 7.16 -14.62 -9.58
CA ASP A 51 7.54 -15.62 -8.58
C ASP A 51 6.39 -15.95 -7.63
N CYS A 52 5.40 -15.04 -7.52
CA CYS A 52 4.18 -15.25 -6.74
C CYS A 52 2.94 -15.46 -7.61
N HIS A 53 2.82 -14.76 -8.75
CA HIS A 53 1.59 -14.79 -9.55
C HIS A 53 1.58 -15.89 -10.63
N PHE A 54 2.73 -16.49 -10.96
CA PHE A 54 2.85 -17.50 -12.02
C PHE A 54 3.21 -18.87 -11.45
N MET A 55 2.90 -19.09 -10.16
CA MET A 55 3.29 -20.29 -9.44
C MET A 55 2.47 -21.52 -9.87
N ASP A 56 1.19 -21.33 -10.24
CA ASP A 56 0.41 -22.33 -10.97
C ASP A 56 0.73 -22.22 -12.47
N ASN A 57 1.69 -23.00 -12.96
CA ASN A 57 2.04 -23.00 -14.38
C ASN A 57 1.04 -23.77 -15.27
N THR A 58 0.00 -24.37 -14.68
CA THR A 58 -1.06 -25.04 -15.43
C THR A 58 -2.15 -24.08 -15.87
N LYS A 59 -2.17 -22.88 -15.29
CA LYS A 59 -3.11 -21.80 -15.58
C LYS A 59 -2.35 -20.51 -15.89
N HIS A 60 -2.96 -19.65 -16.69
CA HIS A 60 -2.45 -18.31 -16.99
C HIS A 60 -3.46 -17.26 -16.51
N ASP A 61 -4.05 -17.48 -15.33
CA ASP A 61 -4.98 -16.54 -14.69
C ASP A 61 -4.24 -15.42 -13.95
N TYR A 62 -2.95 -15.60 -13.67
CA TYR A 62 -2.07 -14.62 -13.01
C TYR A 62 -2.51 -14.27 -11.58
N GLU A 63 -3.31 -15.15 -10.97
CA GLU A 63 -3.76 -15.01 -9.60
C GLU A 63 -2.59 -15.17 -8.63
N ALA A 64 -2.68 -14.50 -7.47
CA ALA A 64 -1.65 -14.64 -6.44
C ALA A 64 -1.58 -16.10 -5.95
N ALA A 65 -0.38 -16.61 -5.72
CA ALA A 65 -0.18 -17.96 -5.21
C ALA A 65 -0.96 -18.21 -3.91
N THR A 66 -1.61 -19.37 -3.82
CA THR A 66 -2.24 -19.80 -2.57
C THR A 66 -1.17 -20.16 -1.53
N PRO A 67 -1.52 -20.18 -0.23
CA PRO A 67 -0.58 -20.59 0.81
C PRO A 67 0.02 -21.99 0.57
N GLU A 68 -0.75 -22.92 0.01
CA GLU A 68 -0.30 -24.27 -0.35
C GLU A 68 0.72 -24.24 -1.49
N GLN A 69 0.50 -23.40 -2.50
CA GLN A 69 1.44 -23.22 -3.60
C GLN A 69 2.77 -22.64 -3.10
N ILE A 70 2.69 -21.60 -2.25
CA ILE A 70 3.88 -20.99 -1.62
C ILE A 70 4.64 -22.04 -0.81
N ALA A 71 3.96 -22.82 0.03
CA ALA A 71 4.59 -23.84 0.85
C ALA A 71 5.16 -25.03 0.05
N ALA A 72 4.64 -25.27 -1.16
CA ALA A 72 5.16 -26.27 -2.07
C ALA A 72 6.36 -25.77 -2.91
N ASN A 73 6.55 -24.45 -3.03
CA ASN A 73 7.62 -23.87 -3.83
C ASN A 73 8.99 -24.03 -3.12
N PRO A 74 10.01 -24.63 -3.77
CA PRO A 74 11.33 -24.84 -3.16
C PRO A 74 12.05 -23.56 -2.70
N ALA A 75 11.75 -22.41 -3.29
CA ALA A 75 12.33 -21.12 -2.88
C ALA A 75 11.69 -20.56 -1.60
N CYS A 76 10.48 -21.01 -1.24
CA CYS A 76 9.69 -20.48 -0.14
C CYS A 76 9.55 -21.47 1.02
N SER A 77 9.42 -22.77 0.70
CA SER A 77 9.20 -23.86 1.64
C SER A 77 10.25 -24.02 2.76
N PRO A 78 11.51 -23.58 2.61
CA PRO A 78 12.46 -23.59 3.73
C PRO A 78 12.06 -22.64 4.87
N CYS A 79 11.28 -21.60 4.58
CA CYS A 79 10.91 -20.55 5.53
C CYS A 79 9.39 -20.50 5.83
N HIS A 80 8.56 -21.04 4.93
CA HIS A 80 7.12 -20.89 4.98
C HIS A 80 6.40 -22.25 4.93
N ASP A 81 5.52 -22.50 5.90
CA ASP A 81 4.48 -23.52 5.80
C ASP A 81 3.14 -22.88 5.41
N ALA A 82 2.22 -23.67 4.85
CA ALA A 82 0.97 -23.16 4.31
C ALA A 82 0.10 -22.47 5.38
N LYS A 83 0.10 -23.00 6.61
CA LYS A 83 -0.71 -22.46 7.70
C LYS A 83 -0.16 -21.12 8.17
N SER A 84 1.15 -21.02 8.39
CA SER A 84 1.77 -19.78 8.87
C SER A 84 1.73 -18.67 7.84
N ILE A 85 2.04 -18.95 6.57
CA ILE A 85 1.99 -17.94 5.52
C ILE A 85 0.56 -17.49 5.21
N GLY A 86 -0.41 -18.41 5.21
CA GLY A 86 -1.82 -18.09 5.05
C GLY A 86 -2.33 -17.18 6.18
N ALA A 87 -1.98 -17.49 7.43
CA ALA A 87 -2.33 -16.66 8.57
C ALA A 87 -1.69 -15.26 8.50
N LEU A 88 -0.43 -15.17 8.06
CA LEU A 88 0.27 -13.90 7.90
C LEU A 88 -0.39 -13.02 6.83
N ILE A 89 -0.67 -13.57 5.64
CA ILE A 89 -1.33 -12.85 4.54
C ILE A 89 -2.68 -12.30 5.00
N GLU A 90 -3.51 -13.12 5.63
CA GLU A 90 -4.82 -12.69 6.12
C GLU A 90 -4.71 -11.65 7.24
N SER A 91 -3.72 -11.75 8.13
CA SER A 91 -3.48 -10.74 9.16
C SER A 91 -3.15 -9.38 8.54
N VAL A 92 -2.20 -9.35 7.59
CA VAL A 92 -1.80 -8.11 6.90
C VAL A 92 -2.99 -7.47 6.19
N LYS A 93 -3.77 -8.25 5.42
CA LYS A 93 -4.96 -7.75 4.71
C LYS A 93 -5.98 -7.17 5.68
N LYS A 94 -6.26 -7.89 6.78
CA LYS A 94 -7.21 -7.48 7.80
C LYS A 94 -6.77 -6.20 8.51
N GLU A 95 -5.53 -6.14 8.97
CA GLU A 95 -4.97 -4.99 9.68
C GLU A 95 -4.95 -3.75 8.80
N THR A 96 -4.45 -3.88 7.56
CA THR A 96 -4.39 -2.79 6.58
C THR A 96 -5.80 -2.26 6.28
N THR A 97 -6.75 -3.15 5.99
CA THR A 97 -8.13 -2.76 5.68
C THR A 97 -8.83 -2.11 6.88
N ALA A 98 -8.61 -2.63 8.09
CA ALA A 98 -9.17 -2.05 9.31
C ALA A 98 -8.59 -0.66 9.62
N ALA A 99 -7.30 -0.45 9.37
CA ALA A 99 -6.65 0.85 9.52
C ALA A 99 -7.21 1.87 8.51
N ILE A 100 -7.33 1.50 7.22
CA ILE A 100 -7.97 2.34 6.19
C ILE A 100 -9.40 2.71 6.60
N ALA A 101 -10.20 1.73 7.04
CA ALA A 101 -11.57 1.96 7.48
C ALA A 101 -11.68 2.96 8.65
N LYS A 102 -10.70 2.97 9.57
CA LYS A 102 -10.63 3.97 10.66
C LYS A 102 -10.28 5.37 10.16
N LEU A 103 -9.43 5.47 9.13
CA LEU A 103 -9.00 6.76 8.55
C LEU A 103 -10.08 7.37 7.65
N GLN A 104 -10.90 6.56 6.98
CA GLN A 104 -11.91 7.03 6.02
C GLN A 104 -12.82 8.13 6.56
N PRO A 105 -13.51 7.99 7.71
CA PRO A 105 -14.40 9.05 8.21
C PRO A 105 -13.65 10.34 8.57
N ARG A 106 -12.36 10.26 8.89
CA ARG A 106 -11.50 11.42 9.17
C ARG A 106 -11.12 12.13 7.88
N LEU A 107 -10.76 11.37 6.84
CA LEU A 107 -10.50 11.88 5.49
C LEU A 107 -11.73 12.60 4.92
N GLU A 108 -12.93 12.05 5.08
CA GLU A 108 -14.16 12.71 4.61
C GLU A 108 -14.43 14.04 5.33
N LYS A 109 -14.20 14.11 6.64
CA LYS A 109 -14.31 15.37 7.40
C LYS A 109 -13.28 16.39 6.95
N ALA A 110 -12.02 15.98 6.79
CA ALA A 110 -10.95 16.84 6.30
C ALA A 110 -11.24 17.36 4.88
N LYS A 111 -11.73 16.48 4.01
CA LYS A 111 -12.18 16.83 2.66
C LYS A 111 -13.27 17.90 2.70
N ALA A 112 -14.32 17.69 3.50
CA ALA A 112 -15.44 18.63 3.61
C ALA A 112 -14.98 20.01 4.09
N TYR A 113 -13.99 20.08 5.00
CA TYR A 113 -13.38 21.34 5.40
C TYR A 113 -12.60 22.00 4.25
N VAL A 114 -11.76 21.24 3.54
CA VAL A 114 -10.96 21.75 2.41
C VAL A 114 -11.86 22.26 1.28
N ASP A 115 -12.94 21.55 0.97
CA ASP A 115 -13.91 21.97 -0.06
C ASP A 115 -14.60 23.30 0.32
N LYS A 116 -14.90 23.52 1.61
CA LYS A 116 -15.47 24.77 2.13
C LYS A 116 -14.45 25.91 2.23
N ASN A 117 -13.16 25.57 2.37
CA ASN A 117 -12.07 26.53 2.58
C ASN A 117 -10.97 26.37 1.51
N PRO A 118 -11.29 26.53 0.22
CA PRO A 118 -10.37 26.19 -0.87
C PRO A 118 -9.08 27.02 -0.90
N ALA A 119 -9.08 28.21 -0.27
CA ALA A 119 -7.92 29.08 -0.14
C ALA A 119 -6.96 28.67 1.01
N ASN A 120 -7.37 27.76 1.90
CA ASN A 120 -6.52 27.27 2.98
C ASN A 120 -5.53 26.23 2.44
N ALA A 121 -4.37 26.70 1.99
CA ALA A 121 -3.32 25.88 1.39
C ALA A 121 -2.79 24.81 2.37
N GLU A 122 -2.67 25.13 3.65
CA GLU A 122 -2.17 24.20 4.67
C GLU A 122 -3.16 23.04 4.91
N ALA A 123 -4.44 23.35 5.08
CA ALA A 123 -5.48 22.32 5.22
C ALA A 123 -5.51 21.40 3.98
N LYS A 124 -5.44 22.00 2.79
CA LYS A 124 -5.38 21.25 1.53
C LYS A 124 -4.16 20.32 1.49
N GLN A 125 -2.98 20.81 1.87
CA GLN A 125 -1.75 20.03 1.89
C GLN A 125 -1.84 18.84 2.86
N LEU A 126 -2.26 19.07 4.10
CA LEU A 126 -2.41 18.01 5.11
C LEU A 126 -3.39 16.92 4.65
N TYR A 127 -4.57 17.31 4.16
CA TYR A 127 -5.56 16.38 3.62
C TYR A 127 -5.03 15.62 2.42
N THR A 128 -4.47 16.31 1.41
CA THR A 128 -3.96 15.66 0.19
C THR A 128 -2.88 14.64 0.51
N GLN A 129 -1.96 14.96 1.43
CA GLN A 129 -0.90 14.04 1.83
C GLN A 129 -1.42 12.86 2.65
N ALA A 130 -2.39 13.08 3.54
CA ALA A 130 -3.00 11.99 4.31
C ALA A 130 -3.76 11.02 3.38
N LYS A 131 -4.51 11.58 2.42
CA LYS A 131 -5.20 10.80 1.41
C LYS A 131 -4.23 10.04 0.52
N ALA A 132 -3.12 10.66 0.11
CA ALA A 132 -2.15 10.04 -0.79
C ALA A 132 -1.62 8.70 -0.25
N GLY A 133 -1.31 8.60 1.05
CA GLY A 133 -0.87 7.35 1.68
C GLY A 133 -1.92 6.23 1.56
N VAL A 134 -3.17 6.53 1.91
CA VAL A 134 -4.29 5.57 1.80
C VAL A 134 -4.53 5.18 0.34
N THR A 135 -4.59 6.15 -0.56
CA THR A 135 -4.85 5.92 -1.98
C THR A 135 -3.74 5.13 -2.66
N PHE A 136 -2.48 5.22 -2.22
CA PHE A 136 -1.42 4.36 -2.74
C PHE A 136 -1.71 2.90 -2.38
N ILE A 137 -1.97 2.61 -1.11
CA ILE A 137 -2.26 1.25 -0.62
C ILE A 137 -3.48 0.65 -1.34
N GLU A 138 -4.55 1.43 -1.50
CA GLU A 138 -5.78 0.97 -2.16
C GLU A 138 -5.56 0.65 -3.65
N ASN A 139 -4.72 1.43 -4.34
CA ASN A 139 -4.46 1.26 -5.77
C ASN A 139 -3.36 0.24 -6.09
N ASP A 140 -2.74 -0.34 -5.07
CA ASP A 140 -1.88 -1.52 -5.16
C ASP A 140 -2.68 -2.83 -5.14
N PHE A 141 -3.94 -2.81 -4.69
CA PHE A 141 -4.87 -3.95 -4.69
C PHE A 141 -4.46 -5.18 -3.85
N SER A 142 -3.25 -5.23 -3.28
CA SER A 142 -2.81 -6.36 -2.44
C SER A 142 -3.28 -6.26 -0.98
N HIS A 143 -3.92 -5.15 -0.61
CA HIS A 143 -4.25 -4.81 0.79
C HIS A 143 -3.01 -4.87 1.70
N GLY A 144 -1.87 -4.39 1.19
CA GLY A 144 -0.61 -4.30 1.92
C GLY A 144 0.31 -5.52 1.80
N VAL A 145 -0.13 -6.64 1.22
CA VAL A 145 0.67 -7.87 1.12
C VAL A 145 1.97 -7.68 0.34
N HIS A 146 1.96 -6.87 -0.72
CA HIS A 146 3.16 -6.55 -1.50
C HIS A 146 4.25 -5.85 -0.68
N ASN A 147 3.87 -5.07 0.34
CA ASN A 147 4.80 -4.37 1.23
C ASN A 147 4.16 -3.99 2.59
N PRO A 148 4.07 -4.95 3.54
CA PRO A 148 3.36 -4.73 4.80
C PRO A 148 3.97 -3.61 5.66
N GLN A 149 5.30 -3.49 5.65
CA GLN A 149 6.02 -2.46 6.40
C GLN A 149 5.74 -1.06 5.86
N PHE A 150 5.70 -0.91 4.53
CA PHE A 150 5.38 0.37 3.91
C PHE A 150 3.91 0.72 4.07
N ALA A 151 3.00 -0.26 3.99
CA ALA A 151 1.59 -0.08 4.29
C ALA A 151 1.39 0.51 5.70
N ALA A 152 1.97 -0.12 6.71
CA ALA A 152 1.89 0.35 8.09
C ALA A 152 2.47 1.77 8.27
N TYR A 153 3.65 2.03 7.69
CA TYR A 153 4.26 3.37 7.72
C TYR A 153 3.37 4.44 7.09
N LEU A 154 2.76 4.16 5.92
CA LEU A 154 1.88 5.11 5.25
C LEU A 154 0.59 5.35 6.04
N LEU A 155 0.04 4.32 6.68
CA LEU A 155 -1.16 4.44 7.51
C LEU A 155 -0.91 5.28 8.77
N ASP A 156 0.20 5.03 9.48
CA ASP A 156 0.62 5.83 10.64
C ASP A 156 0.85 7.28 10.23
N ARG A 157 1.57 7.48 9.12
CA ARG A 157 1.80 8.81 8.56
C ARG A 157 0.50 9.54 8.21
N SER A 158 -0.46 8.86 7.59
CA SER A 158 -1.77 9.42 7.26
C SER A 158 -2.57 9.77 8.52
N ASN A 159 -2.47 8.94 9.56
CA ASN A 159 -3.07 9.22 10.87
C ASN A 159 -2.49 10.50 11.49
N ASP A 160 -1.16 10.64 11.52
CA ASP A 160 -0.46 11.80 12.10
C ASP A 160 -0.79 13.11 11.36
N LEU A 161 -0.92 13.05 10.03
CA LEU A 161 -1.33 14.20 9.23
C LEU A 161 -2.77 14.64 9.53
N LEU A 162 -3.67 13.68 9.75
CA LEU A 162 -5.04 13.96 10.14
C LEU A 162 -5.14 14.47 11.58
N ASP A 163 -4.29 14.00 12.49
CA ASP A 163 -4.19 14.56 13.85
C ASP A 163 -3.76 16.03 13.80
N GLN A 164 -2.77 16.37 12.97
CA GLN A 164 -2.36 17.75 12.74
C GLN A 164 -3.46 18.60 12.11
N PHE A 165 -4.15 18.07 11.10
CA PHE A 165 -5.27 18.73 10.46
C PHE A 165 -6.35 19.07 11.49
N GLU A 166 -6.78 18.07 12.25
CA GLU A 166 -7.84 18.21 13.24
C GLU A 166 -7.46 19.16 14.37
N LYS A 167 -6.21 19.16 14.82
CA LYS A 167 -5.76 20.10 15.86
C LYS A 167 -5.83 21.55 15.40
N LYS A 168 -5.64 21.81 14.10
CA LYS A 168 -5.60 23.18 13.54
C LYS A 168 -6.94 23.66 13.00
N PHE A 169 -7.78 22.75 12.51
CA PHE A 169 -8.94 23.08 11.68
C PHE A 169 -10.25 22.43 12.13
N LYS A 170 -10.28 21.74 13.29
CA LYS A 170 -11.56 21.37 13.95
C LYS A 170 -12.27 22.58 14.53
#